data_AF-A0A8H4SIK5-F1
#
_entry.id   AF-A0A8H4SIK5-F1
#
_cell.length_a   1.000
_cell.length_b   1.000
_cell.length_c   1.000
_cell.angle_alpha   90.00
_cell.angle_beta   90.00
_cell.angle_gamma   90.00
#
_symmetry.space_group_name_H-M   'P 1'
#
loop_
_entity.id
_entity.type
_entity.pdbx_description
1 polymer ?
#
loop_
_entity_poly.entity_id
_entity_poly.type
_entity_poly.pdbx_seq_one_letter_code
_entity_poly.pdbx_strand_id
1 'polypeptide(L)'
;MAVQHKQDPIVLVIDFHHARGPEIEHCIADEGTDPATENDWSLLPFMALSDGAHLSTEEFSYFTLCRKGTSTIPETSLFGISCSRQIDSSLLINRSADVTRSTVQKAVVVVTDSPQRVGQLREKLSVVTSAWFAQRDFSDVDILKKFREGLVISPAE
;
A
#
# COMPACT_ATOMS: atom_id res chain seq x y z
N MET A 1 -11.87 26.16 -15.63
CA MET A 1 -11.95 24.76 -15.16
C MET A 1 -10.53 24.26 -15.03
N ALA A 2 -10.08 23.90 -13.83
CA ALA A 2 -8.78 23.27 -13.68
C ALA A 2 -8.85 21.90 -14.35
N VAL A 3 -7.90 21.59 -15.22
CA VAL A 3 -7.76 20.23 -15.78
C VAL A 3 -7.40 19.33 -14.60
N GLN A 4 -8.33 18.51 -14.16
CA GLN A 4 -8.10 17.57 -13.07
C GLN A 4 -7.27 16.42 -13.65
N HIS A 5 -5.95 16.46 -13.40
CA HIS A 5 -5.06 15.39 -13.81
C HIS A 5 -5.38 14.14 -12.98
N LYS A 6 -6.10 13.21 -13.61
CA LYS A 6 -6.45 11.91 -13.04
C LYS A 6 -5.17 11.18 -12.64
N GLN A 7 -5.08 10.79 -11.37
CA GLN A 7 -4.03 9.90 -10.89
C GLN A 7 -4.61 8.49 -10.91
N ASP A 8 -4.00 7.58 -11.67
CA ASP A 8 -4.38 6.18 -11.61
C ASP A 8 -3.97 5.58 -10.24
N PRO A 9 -4.75 4.64 -9.70
CA PRO A 9 -4.48 4.06 -8.40
C PRO A 9 -3.06 3.48 -8.30
N ILE A 10 -2.39 3.77 -7.19
CA ILE A 10 -1.09 3.20 -6.86
C ILE A 10 -1.31 2.16 -5.76
N VAL A 11 -0.68 0.99 -5.90
CA VAL A 11 -0.66 -0.04 -4.85
C VAL A 11 0.75 -0.13 -4.29
N LEU A 12 0.91 -0.02 -2.97
CA LEU A 12 2.21 -0.19 -2.32
C LEU A 12 2.17 -1.35 -1.32
N VAL A 13 3.33 -1.93 -1.08
CA VAL A 13 3.57 -2.86 0.02
C VAL A 13 4.51 -2.20 1.00
N ILE A 14 4.12 -2.21 2.28
CA ILE A 14 4.93 -1.72 3.39
C ILE A 14 5.36 -2.91 4.23
N ASP A 15 6.66 -3.07 4.42
CA ASP A 15 7.25 -4.05 5.34
C ASP A 15 7.57 -3.43 6.68
N PHE A 16 7.57 -4.23 7.74
CA PHE A 16 8.15 -3.84 9.02
C PHE A 16 9.49 -4.57 9.24
N HIS A 17 10.59 -3.88 8.97
CA HIS A 17 11.90 -4.42 9.27
C HIS A 17 12.25 -4.19 10.75
N HIS A 18 12.44 -5.28 11.50
CA HIS A 18 12.64 -5.25 12.96
C HIS A 18 13.77 -4.34 13.48
N ALA A 19 14.76 -4.00 12.64
CA ALA A 19 15.87 -3.09 12.99
C ALA A 19 15.80 -1.71 12.32
N ARG A 20 15.06 -1.57 11.21
CA ARG A 20 15.01 -0.31 10.42
C ARG A 20 13.67 0.41 10.56
N GLY A 21 12.66 -0.27 11.08
CA GLY A 21 11.28 0.22 11.13
C GLY A 21 10.53 -0.08 9.82
N PRO A 22 9.40 0.60 9.60
CA PRO A 22 8.56 0.38 8.44
C PRO A 22 9.19 0.98 7.17
N GLU A 23 9.17 0.23 6.07
CA GLU A 23 9.77 0.63 4.78
C GLU A 23 8.87 0.26 3.60
N ILE A 24 8.98 1.02 2.50
CA ILE A 24 8.30 0.68 1.24
C ILE A 24 9.06 -0.48 0.60
N GLU A 25 8.41 -1.63 0.48
CA GLU A 25 8.97 -2.84 -0.13
C GLU A 25 8.66 -2.89 -1.63
N HIS A 26 7.42 -2.53 -2.01
CA HIS A 26 6.99 -2.48 -3.40
C HIS A 26 6.15 -1.23 -3.68
N CYS A 27 6.35 -0.66 -4.88
CA CYS A 27 5.52 0.40 -5.44
C CYS A 27 5.02 -0.07 -6.81
N ILE A 28 3.71 -0.31 -6.92
CA ILE A 28 3.04 -0.74 -8.14
C ILE A 28 2.28 0.48 -8.66
N ALA A 29 2.92 1.18 -9.60
CA ALA A 29 2.42 2.39 -10.24
C ALA A 29 2.46 2.25 -11.77
N ASP A 30 2.32 3.36 -12.49
CA ASP A 30 2.50 3.37 -13.94
C ASP A 30 3.95 3.05 -14.32
N GLU A 31 4.13 2.39 -15.47
CA GLU A 31 5.46 1.99 -15.93
C GLU A 31 6.41 3.19 -16.03
N GLY A 32 7.60 3.04 -15.46
CA GLY A 32 8.63 4.08 -15.46
C GLY A 32 8.42 5.21 -14.46
N THR A 33 7.44 5.12 -13.55
CA THR A 33 7.21 6.11 -12.49
C THR A 33 7.63 5.58 -11.12
N ASP A 34 8.03 6.48 -10.22
CA ASP A 34 8.17 6.18 -8.79
C ASP A 34 7.51 7.28 -7.95
N PRO A 35 6.17 7.22 -7.78
CA PRO A 35 5.43 8.24 -7.07
C PRO A 35 5.88 8.43 -5.62
N ALA A 36 6.38 7.38 -4.96
CA ALA A 36 6.81 7.48 -3.58
C ALA A 36 8.07 8.35 -3.45
N THR A 37 9.05 8.12 -4.32
CA THR A 37 10.28 8.94 -4.37
C THR A 37 10.00 10.35 -4.91
N GLU A 38 9.26 10.45 -6.02
CA GLU A 38 8.95 11.73 -6.68
C GLU A 38 8.24 12.70 -5.72
N ASN A 39 7.37 12.18 -4.86
CA ASN A 39 6.56 12.98 -3.94
C ASN A 39 7.09 13.01 -2.49
N ASP A 40 8.24 12.38 -2.21
CA ASP A 40 8.83 12.30 -0.86
C ASP A 40 7.86 11.74 0.20
N TRP A 41 7.34 10.55 -0.07
CA TRP A 41 6.44 9.82 0.83
C TRP A 41 7.20 9.03 1.91
N SER A 42 8.27 9.61 2.45
CA SER A 42 9.12 9.00 3.47
C SER A 42 8.37 8.63 4.77
N LEU A 43 7.28 9.32 5.09
CA LEU A 43 6.43 9.04 6.26
C LEU A 43 5.29 8.04 5.99
N LEU A 44 5.04 7.69 4.73
CA LEU A 44 3.96 6.77 4.36
C LEU A 44 4.04 5.42 5.10
N PRO A 45 5.22 4.78 5.25
CA PRO A 45 5.32 3.52 5.97
C PRO A 45 4.78 3.58 7.41
N PHE A 46 5.05 4.67 8.13
CA PHE A 46 4.58 4.87 9.50
C PHE A 46 3.06 5.13 9.57
N MET A 47 2.47 5.74 8.54
CA MET A 47 1.03 5.92 8.44
C MET A 47 0.28 4.62 8.10
N ALA A 48 0.94 3.71 7.38
CA ALA A 48 0.37 2.43 6.97
C ALA A 48 0.46 1.33 8.06
N LEU A 49 1.41 1.44 8.98
CA LEU A 49 1.64 0.50 10.08
C LEU A 49 1.52 1.21 11.44
N SER A 50 0.30 1.51 11.87
CA SER A 50 0.03 2.10 13.19
C SER A 50 0.47 1.15 14.32
N ASP A 51 1.17 1.70 15.31
CA ASP A 51 1.82 0.99 16.43
C ASP A 51 0.84 0.28 17.41
N GLY A 52 -0.47 0.30 17.11
CA GLY A 52 -1.53 -0.37 17.88
C GLY A 52 -1.86 -1.80 17.41
N ALA A 53 -1.23 -2.26 16.32
CA ALA A 53 -1.59 -3.46 15.56
C ALA A 53 -1.28 -4.82 16.22
N HIS A 54 -0.76 -4.86 17.44
CA HIS A 54 -0.33 -6.12 18.08
C HIS A 54 -1.49 -7.05 18.50
N LEU A 55 -2.74 -6.60 18.37
CA LEU A 55 -3.92 -7.31 18.91
C LEU A 55 -4.95 -7.72 17.83
N SER A 56 -4.81 -7.27 16.57
CA SER A 56 -5.75 -7.61 15.51
C SER A 56 -5.09 -8.38 14.36
N THR A 57 -5.83 -9.32 13.78
CA THR A 57 -5.42 -10.05 12.57
C THR A 57 -5.43 -9.18 11.31
N GLU A 58 -6.13 -8.04 11.38
CA GLU A 58 -6.30 -7.06 10.32
C GLU A 58 -6.52 -5.67 10.94
N GLU A 59 -5.93 -4.64 10.35
CA GLU A 59 -6.17 -3.23 10.69
C GLU A 59 -6.22 -2.37 9.44
N PHE A 60 -6.98 -1.28 9.50
CA PHE A 60 -7.03 -0.28 8.43
C PHE A 60 -6.62 1.09 8.93
N SER A 61 -5.74 1.75 8.19
CA SER A 61 -5.38 3.15 8.41
C SER A 61 -5.68 3.98 7.17
N TYR A 62 -6.22 5.18 7.39
CA TYR A 62 -6.62 6.14 6.37
C TYR A 62 -5.80 7.41 6.53
N PHE A 63 -5.23 7.92 5.44
CA PHE A 63 -4.33 9.07 5.49
C PHE A 63 -4.36 9.86 4.18
N THR A 64 -3.74 11.03 4.20
CA THR A 64 -3.60 11.92 3.04
C THR A 64 -2.12 12.04 2.70
N LEU A 65 -1.80 12.06 1.41
CA LEU A 65 -0.45 12.27 0.89
C LEU A 65 -0.42 13.54 0.04
N CYS A 66 0.72 14.22 0.02
CA CYS A 66 0.94 15.32 -0.91
C CYS A 66 1.45 14.76 -2.25
N ARG A 67 0.80 15.14 -3.36
CA ARG A 67 1.37 15.03 -4.69
C ARG A 67 2.02 16.36 -5.04
N LYS A 68 3.35 16.39 -5.13
CA LYS A 68 4.11 17.59 -5.45
C LYS A 68 3.67 18.14 -6.80
N GLY A 69 3.54 19.47 -6.85
CA GLY A 69 3.30 20.17 -8.10
C GLY A 69 4.51 20.09 -9.04
N THR A 70 4.24 20.20 -10.33
CA THR A 70 5.25 20.43 -11.37
C THR A 70 5.06 21.82 -11.96
N SER A 71 5.85 22.18 -12.97
CA SER A 71 5.67 23.44 -13.71
C SER A 71 4.31 23.55 -14.41
N THR A 72 3.63 22.43 -14.65
CA THR A 72 2.36 22.36 -15.38
C THR A 72 1.19 21.85 -14.54
N ILE A 73 1.44 21.18 -13.42
CA ILE A 73 0.41 20.56 -12.58
C ILE A 73 0.52 21.14 -11.15
N PRO A 74 -0.56 21.71 -10.58
CA PRO A 74 -0.51 22.22 -9.22
C PRO A 74 -0.34 21.08 -8.21
N GLU A 75 0.25 21.41 -7.06
CA GLU A 75 0.28 20.51 -5.90
C GLU A 75 -1.14 20.15 -5.47
N THR A 76 -1.35 18.90 -5.06
CA THR A 76 -2.66 18.42 -4.64
C THR A 76 -2.57 17.28 -3.62
N SER A 77 -3.71 16.96 -3.01
CA SER A 77 -3.82 15.86 -2.05
C SER A 77 -4.22 14.56 -2.74
N LEU A 78 -3.56 13.47 -2.37
CA LEU A 78 -4.00 12.10 -2.64
C LEU A 78 -4.46 11.44 -1.34
N PHE A 79 -5.25 10.38 -1.46
CA PHE A 79 -5.87 9.70 -0.34
C PHE A 79 -5.41 8.25 -0.29
N GLY A 80 -4.89 7.86 0.86
CA GLY A 80 -4.36 6.54 1.14
C GLY A 80 -5.28 5.73 2.06
N ILE A 81 -5.41 4.44 1.76
CA ILE A 81 -5.92 3.43 2.69
C ILE A 81 -4.96 2.27 2.72
N SER A 82 -4.66 1.78 3.93
CA SER A 82 -3.84 0.61 4.16
C SER A 82 -4.66 -0.50 4.80
N CYS A 83 -4.30 -1.75 4.51
CA CYS A 83 -4.73 -2.93 5.25
C CYS A 83 -3.47 -3.63 5.73
N SER A 84 -3.24 -3.61 7.04
CA SER A 84 -2.09 -4.28 7.67
C SER A 84 -2.51 -5.62 8.24
N ARG A 85 -1.61 -6.60 8.14
CA ARG A 85 -1.77 -7.94 8.68
C ARG A 85 -0.46 -8.49 9.20
N GLN A 86 -0.56 -9.56 9.97
CA GLN A 86 0.58 -10.28 10.54
C GLN A 86 0.49 -11.78 10.25
N ILE A 87 1.65 -12.42 10.09
CA ILE A 87 1.77 -13.87 9.93
C ILE A 87 2.96 -14.39 10.74
N ASP A 88 2.82 -15.58 11.31
CA ASP A 88 3.95 -16.27 11.92
C ASP A 88 5.01 -16.58 10.85
N SER A 89 6.24 -16.14 11.11
CA SER A 89 7.40 -16.32 10.24
C SER A 89 7.68 -17.80 9.89
N SER A 90 7.25 -18.74 10.72
CA SER A 90 7.37 -20.19 10.48
C SER A 90 6.42 -20.71 9.40
N LEU A 91 5.39 -19.95 9.06
CA LEU A 91 4.44 -20.31 8.00
C LEU A 91 4.91 -19.87 6.61
N LEU A 92 5.95 -19.04 6.50
CA LEU A 92 6.46 -18.55 5.22
C LEU A 92 7.11 -19.67 4.42
N ILE A 93 6.79 -19.74 3.13
CA ILE A 93 7.44 -20.65 2.18
C ILE A 93 8.88 -20.19 1.95
N ASN A 94 9.06 -18.90 1.68
CA ASN A 94 10.34 -18.26 1.45
C ASN A 94 10.65 -17.28 2.59
N ARG A 95 11.27 -17.79 3.66
CA ARG A 95 11.71 -16.95 4.77
C ARG A 95 13.06 -16.30 4.45
N SER A 96 13.08 -14.98 4.29
CA SER A 96 14.32 -14.20 4.15
C SER A 96 15.18 -14.29 5.42
N ALA A 97 16.50 -14.21 5.24
CA ALA A 97 17.48 -14.21 6.33
C ALA A 97 17.28 -13.04 7.31
N ASP A 98 16.70 -11.94 6.84
CA ASP A 98 16.43 -10.74 7.64
C ASP A 98 15.21 -10.90 8.57
N VAL A 99 14.41 -11.95 8.38
CA VAL A 99 13.26 -12.27 9.24
C VAL A 99 13.75 -12.98 10.50
N THR A 100 14.08 -12.20 11.53
CA THR A 100 14.58 -12.70 12.83
C THR A 100 13.49 -12.80 13.91
N ARG A 101 12.37 -12.08 13.73
CA ARG A 101 11.22 -12.12 14.65
C ARG A 101 10.31 -13.31 14.35
N SER A 102 9.49 -13.69 15.33
CA SER A 102 8.48 -14.76 15.18
C SER A 102 7.34 -14.37 14.25
N THR A 103 7.13 -13.07 14.03
CA THR A 103 6.03 -12.53 13.25
C THR A 103 6.56 -11.59 12.18
N VAL A 104 5.98 -11.68 10.98
CA VAL A 104 6.16 -10.70 9.90
C VAL A 104 4.89 -9.86 9.80
N GLN A 105 5.05 -8.54 9.81
CA GLN A 105 3.97 -7.57 9.67
C GLN A 105 4.16 -6.81 8.36
N LYS A 106 3.11 -6.76 7.54
CA LYS A 106 3.10 -5.98 6.30
C LYS A 106 1.76 -5.30 6.09
N ALA A 107 1.74 -4.25 5.28
CA ALA A 107 0.51 -3.61 4.83
C ALA A 107 0.46 -3.48 3.31
N VAL A 108 -0.74 -3.69 2.75
CA VAL A 108 -1.04 -3.29 1.37
C VAL A 108 -1.72 -1.93 1.42
N VAL A 109 -1.22 -0.99 0.64
CA VAL A 109 -1.70 0.39 0.57
C VAL A 109 -2.28 0.66 -0.80
N VAL A 110 -3.40 1.39 -0.86
CA VAL A 110 -3.91 1.98 -2.09
C VAL A 110 -3.90 3.50 -1.96
N VAL A 111 -3.34 4.19 -2.95
CA VAL A 111 -3.38 5.66 -3.08
C VAL A 111 -4.20 6.05 -4.30
N THR A 112 -5.10 7.03 -4.14
CA THR A 112 -6.07 7.49 -5.16
C THR A 112 -6.27 9.01 -5.09
N ASP A 113 -6.78 9.61 -6.16
CA ASP A 113 -7.10 11.06 -6.25
C ASP A 113 -8.48 11.44 -5.71
N SER A 114 -9.30 10.47 -5.32
CA SER A 114 -10.67 10.70 -4.84
C SER A 114 -10.93 10.07 -3.47
N PRO A 115 -11.41 10.85 -2.48
CA PRO A 115 -11.71 10.34 -1.15
C PRO A 115 -12.93 9.42 -1.14
N GLN A 116 -13.88 9.58 -2.08
CA GLN A 116 -15.05 8.71 -2.19
C GLN A 116 -14.65 7.26 -2.47
N ARG A 117 -13.60 7.05 -3.27
CA ARG A 117 -13.09 5.71 -3.62
C ARG A 117 -12.52 4.98 -2.41
N VAL A 118 -11.94 5.71 -1.46
CA VAL A 118 -11.26 5.13 -0.30
C VAL A 118 -12.19 4.26 0.56
N GLY A 119 -13.43 4.71 0.78
CA GLY A 119 -14.42 3.90 1.51
C GLY A 119 -14.75 2.58 0.80
N GLN A 120 -14.96 2.65 -0.52
CA GLN A 120 -15.29 1.48 -1.35
C GLN A 120 -14.12 0.50 -1.51
N LEU A 121 -12.88 0.98 -1.35
CA LEU A 121 -11.68 0.17 -1.44
C LEU A 121 -11.47 -0.75 -0.24
N ARG A 122 -12.04 -0.44 0.93
CA ARG A 122 -11.79 -1.18 2.18
C ARG A 122 -12.02 -2.69 2.04
N GLU A 123 -13.18 -3.10 1.53
CA GLU A 123 -13.53 -4.52 1.38
C GLU A 123 -12.64 -5.21 0.35
N LYS A 124 -12.42 -4.58 -0.82
CA LYS A 124 -11.55 -5.14 -1.85
C LYS A 124 -10.11 -5.28 -1.35
N LEU A 125 -9.63 -4.29 -0.60
CA LEU A 125 -8.30 -4.28 0.01
C LEU A 125 -8.16 -5.36 1.09
N SER A 126 -9.18 -5.57 1.93
CA SER A 126 -9.23 -6.68 2.89
C SER A 126 -9.04 -8.03 2.18
N VAL A 127 -9.83 -8.26 1.14
CA VAL A 127 -9.84 -9.53 0.38
C VAL A 127 -8.49 -9.77 -0.29
N VAL A 128 -7.96 -8.79 -1.02
CA VAL A 128 -6.68 -8.96 -1.73
C VAL A 128 -5.52 -9.13 -0.74
N THR A 129 -5.49 -8.39 0.37
CA THR A 129 -4.44 -8.51 1.38
C THR A 129 -4.51 -9.88 2.05
N SER A 130 -5.72 -10.37 2.35
CA SER A 130 -5.90 -11.73 2.85
C SER A 130 -5.39 -12.79 1.88
N ALA A 131 -5.73 -12.66 0.60
CA ALA A 131 -5.34 -13.60 -0.43
C ALA A 131 -3.83 -13.58 -0.68
N TRP A 132 -3.20 -12.40 -0.62
CA TRP A 132 -1.76 -12.25 -0.73
C TRP A 132 -1.03 -12.90 0.47
N PHE A 133 -1.46 -12.63 1.70
CA PHE A 133 -0.91 -13.30 2.90
C PHE A 133 -1.10 -14.83 2.87
N ALA A 134 -2.20 -15.31 2.31
CA ALA A 134 -2.48 -16.74 2.18
C ALA A 134 -1.49 -17.48 1.25
N GLN A 135 -0.83 -16.76 0.34
CA GLN A 135 0.22 -17.34 -0.51
C GLN A 135 1.45 -17.74 0.29
N ARG A 136 1.70 -17.09 1.44
CA ARG A 136 2.87 -17.32 2.32
C ARG A 136 4.23 -17.11 1.64
N ASP A 137 4.22 -16.50 0.46
CA ASP A 137 5.38 -16.08 -0.30
C ASP A 137 5.17 -14.62 -0.72
N PHE A 138 5.83 -13.70 -0.01
CA PHE A 138 5.67 -12.28 -0.27
C PHE A 138 6.44 -11.80 -1.51
N SER A 139 7.27 -12.65 -2.13
CA SER A 139 7.90 -12.33 -3.41
C SER A 139 6.92 -12.40 -4.58
N ASP A 140 5.81 -13.14 -4.43
CA ASP A 140 4.72 -13.17 -5.41
C ASP A 140 3.79 -11.96 -5.18
N VAL A 141 3.97 -10.94 -6.02
CA VAL A 141 3.17 -9.71 -6.02
C VAL A 141 2.17 -9.66 -7.17
N ASP A 142 1.99 -10.74 -7.93
CA ASP A 142 1.17 -10.72 -9.13
C ASP A 142 -0.31 -10.52 -8.82
N ILE A 143 -0.78 -11.00 -7.66
CA ILE A 143 -2.15 -10.71 -7.19
C ILE A 143 -2.36 -9.20 -6.96
N LEU A 144 -1.33 -8.49 -6.49
CA LEU A 144 -1.39 -7.06 -6.21
C LEU A 144 -1.34 -6.23 -7.51
N LYS A 145 -0.55 -6.68 -8.50
CA LYS A 145 -0.54 -6.10 -9.85
C LYS A 145 -1.92 -6.21 -10.51
N LYS A 146 -2.52 -7.41 -10.52
CA LYS A 146 -3.86 -7.65 -11.05
C LYS A 146 -4.94 -6.85 -10.30
N PHE A 147 -4.78 -6.72 -8.98
CA PHE A 147 -5.66 -5.89 -8.18
C PHE A 147 -5.60 -4.42 -8.64
N ARG A 148 -4.39 -3.86 -8.81
CA ARG A 148 -4.22 -2.52 -9.36
C ARG A 148 -4.86 -2.37 -10.74
N GLU A 149 -4.60 -3.29 -11.66
CA GLU A 149 -5.21 -3.28 -13.00
C GLU A 149 -6.74 -3.22 -12.93
N GLY A 150 -7.35 -4.02 -12.05
CA GLY A 150 -8.79 -3.97 -11.79
C GLY A 150 -9.28 -2.61 -11.27
N LEU A 151 -8.49 -1.93 -10.43
CA LEU A 151 -8.82 -0.58 -9.95
C LEU A 151 -8.71 0.49 -11.05
N VAL A 152 -7.80 0.32 -12.01
CA VAL A 152 -7.66 1.22 -13.16
C VAL A 152 -8.83 1.06 -14.13
N ILE A 153 -9.25 -0.17 -14.40
CA ILE A 153 -10.34 -0.50 -15.35
C ILE A 153 -11.72 -0.16 -14.77
N SER A 154 -11.91 -0.33 -13.46
CA SER A 154 -13.14 0.01 -12.75
C SER A 154 -12.92 1.21 -11.83
N PRO A 155 -12.75 2.43 -12.38
CA PRO A 155 -12.77 3.63 -11.58
C PRO A 155 -14.17 3.75 -11.00
N ALA A 156 -14.31 3.46 -9.70
CA ALA A 156 -15.51 3.62 -8.89
C ALA A 156 -16.53 4.61 -9.50
N GLU A 157 -17.65 4.07 -9.98
CA GLU A 157 -18.83 4.85 -10.39
C GLU A 157 -19.43 5.62 -9.20
#